data_AF-A0A5B7AHM4-F1
#
_entry.id   AF-A0A5B7AHM4-F1
#
_cell.length_a   1.000
_cell.length_b   1.000
_cell.length_c   1.000
_cell.angle_alpha   90.00
_cell.angle_beta   90.00
_cell.angle_gamma   90.00
#
_symmetry.space_group_name_H-M   'P 1'
#
loop_
_entity.id
_entity.type
_entity.pdbx_description
1 polymer ?
#
loop_
_entity_poly.entity_id
_entity_poly.type
_entity_poly.pdbx_seq_one_letter_code
_entity_poly.pdbx_strand_id
1 'polypeptide(L)'
;SVKDEVKAEASVSAPAPVKEEIKKESGEDEKKADAKDDEKKGPRAPNEGNGLDLDKYSWVQSLQEVTINIPVPAGTKSRFITCDIKKNHLKVGLKGQPPIIDGGLCQSVKVDDCYWSLEDQKSISVLLTKQNQMEWWKCLVKGDPEVDTQKVIHGSSN
;
A
#
# COMPACT_ATOMS: atom_id res chain seq x y z
N SER A 1 35.90 55.87 -14.03
CA SER A 1 35.73 55.69 -15.49
C SER A 1 34.76 54.57 -15.74
N VAL A 2 33.90 54.79 -16.76
CA VAL A 2 32.82 53.95 -17.34
C VAL A 2 31.59 53.77 -16.41
N LYS A 3 30.44 54.43 -16.66
CA LYS A 3 29.41 54.20 -17.72
C LYS A 3 28.76 52.82 -17.54
N ASP A 4 27.44 52.61 -17.43
CA ASP A 4 26.25 53.10 -18.16
C ASP A 4 25.01 53.03 -17.20
N GLU A 5 23.99 53.91 -17.19
CA GLU A 5 22.79 54.01 -18.08
C GLU A 5 22.07 52.64 -18.27
N VAL A 6 20.75 52.40 -18.11
CA VAL A 6 19.47 53.00 -18.60
C VAL A 6 18.33 52.30 -17.80
N LYS A 7 17.35 52.94 -17.11
CA LYS A 7 16.00 53.47 -17.48
C LYS A 7 14.94 52.48 -18.07
N ALA A 8 13.68 52.69 -17.62
CA ALA A 8 12.34 52.33 -18.16
C ALA A 8 11.74 50.98 -17.71
N GLU A 9 10.57 50.86 -17.06
CA GLU A 9 9.17 51.34 -17.23
C GLU A 9 8.22 50.41 -18.04
N ALA A 10 6.97 50.31 -17.54
CA ALA A 10 5.71 49.80 -18.12
C ALA A 10 5.54 48.26 -18.27
N SER A 11 4.51 47.59 -17.70
CA SER A 11 3.03 47.70 -17.76
C SER A 11 2.40 47.03 -18.99
N VAL A 12 1.58 45.98 -18.77
CA VAL A 12 0.38 45.49 -19.54
C VAL A 12 0.18 43.98 -19.23
N SER A 13 -0.89 43.58 -18.52
CA SER A 13 -2.27 43.33 -18.97
C SER A 13 -2.43 42.16 -19.97
N ALA A 14 -3.03 41.07 -19.46
CA ALA A 14 -3.81 39.98 -20.08
C ALA A 14 -3.64 39.61 -21.58
N PRO A 15 -3.80 38.31 -21.91
CA PRO A 15 -5.07 37.93 -22.54
C PRO A 15 -5.61 36.52 -22.13
N ALA A 16 -6.93 36.36 -22.19
CA ALA A 16 -7.65 35.08 -22.36
C ALA A 16 -7.56 34.62 -23.85
N PRO A 17 -8.32 33.63 -24.41
CA PRO A 17 -9.25 32.60 -23.89
C PRO A 17 -9.04 31.20 -24.57
N VAL A 18 -10.07 30.33 -24.54
CA VAL A 18 -10.44 29.12 -25.36
C VAL A 18 -10.50 27.80 -24.57
N LYS A 19 -11.71 27.35 -24.19
CA LYS A 19 -12.67 26.48 -24.93
C LYS A 19 -12.10 25.10 -25.27
N GLU A 20 -12.59 24.05 -24.61
CA GLU A 20 -13.39 22.99 -25.25
C GLU A 20 -13.94 21.98 -24.23
N GLU A 21 -15.23 21.67 -24.38
CA GLU A 21 -15.96 20.59 -23.73
C GLU A 21 -15.52 19.23 -24.28
N ILE A 22 -15.31 18.23 -23.43
CA ILE A 22 -15.73 16.85 -23.74
C ILE A 22 -16.38 16.23 -22.50
N LYS A 23 -17.62 15.83 -22.71
CA LYS A 23 -18.55 15.13 -21.82
C LYS A 23 -18.44 13.62 -22.09
N LYS A 24 -18.85 12.82 -21.10
CA LYS A 24 -19.23 11.39 -21.13
C LYS A 24 -18.14 10.40 -20.70
N GLU A 25 -18.41 9.32 -19.98
CA GLU A 25 -19.49 8.87 -19.08
C GLU A 25 -19.08 7.46 -18.64
N SER A 26 -19.27 7.13 -17.36
CA SER A 26 -19.67 5.83 -16.80
C SER A 26 -18.83 4.55 -16.94
N GLY A 27 -18.84 3.78 -15.84
CA GLY A 27 -18.34 2.41 -15.67
C GLY A 27 -17.44 2.30 -14.43
N GLU A 28 -17.94 2.49 -13.21
CA GLU A 28 -18.52 1.42 -12.38
C GLU A 28 -17.70 0.13 -12.41
N ASP A 29 -16.86 -0.08 -11.39
CA ASP A 29 -16.92 -1.31 -10.61
C ASP A 29 -16.76 -0.97 -9.13
N GLU A 30 -17.88 -1.11 -8.44
CA GLU A 30 -17.99 -0.98 -7.01
C GLU A 30 -17.40 -2.22 -6.34
N LYS A 31 -16.50 -2.03 -5.39
CA LYS A 31 -16.58 -2.84 -4.17
C LYS A 31 -16.19 -2.03 -2.94
N LYS A 32 -17.20 -1.28 -2.50
CA LYS A 32 -17.35 -0.81 -1.13
C LYS A 32 -17.52 -2.04 -0.24
N ALA A 33 -16.50 -2.40 0.51
CA ALA A 33 -16.65 -3.26 1.69
C ALA A 33 -16.43 -2.37 2.92
N ASP A 34 -17.52 -1.71 3.31
CA ASP A 34 -17.71 -1.15 4.64
C ASP A 34 -17.78 -2.33 5.62
N ALA A 35 -16.81 -2.47 6.51
CA ALA A 35 -16.91 -3.39 7.65
C ALA A 35 -16.27 -2.79 8.90
N LYS A 36 -16.89 -1.72 9.42
CA LYS A 36 -16.92 -1.51 10.86
C LYS A 36 -17.66 -2.69 11.50
N ASP A 37 -16.94 -3.67 12.02
CA ASP A 37 -17.51 -4.69 12.89
C ASP A 37 -16.47 -5.30 13.84
N ASP A 38 -16.56 -4.82 15.07
CA ASP A 38 -16.65 -5.60 16.31
C ASP A 38 -15.47 -6.51 16.74
N GLU A 39 -14.89 -6.12 17.87
CA GLU A 39 -14.04 -6.91 18.76
C GLU A 39 -14.75 -8.19 19.24
N LYS A 40 -14.92 -9.22 18.37
CA LYS A 40 -15.07 -10.66 18.73
C LYS A 40 -15.37 -11.58 17.53
N LYS A 41 -14.80 -11.34 16.35
CA LYS A 41 -14.92 -12.29 15.24
C LYS A 41 -13.70 -13.20 15.21
N GLY A 42 -13.96 -14.52 15.29
CA GLY A 42 -12.94 -15.56 15.12
C GLY A 42 -12.24 -15.48 13.76
N PRO A 43 -11.39 -16.45 13.42
CA PRO A 43 -10.54 -16.38 12.23
C PRO A 43 -11.38 -16.14 10.96
N ARG A 44 -10.99 -15.12 10.17
CA ARG A 44 -11.66 -14.68 8.94
C ARG A 44 -11.32 -15.64 7.80
N ALA A 45 -12.25 -15.81 6.86
CA ALA A 45 -11.97 -16.62 5.67
C ALA A 45 -10.84 -15.96 4.85
N PRO A 46 -9.86 -16.73 4.34
CA PRO A 46 -8.81 -16.20 3.48
C PRO A 46 -9.35 -15.63 2.17
N ASN A 47 -8.67 -14.63 1.63
CA ASN A 47 -8.85 -14.21 0.23
C ASN A 47 -8.22 -15.22 -0.76
N GLU A 48 -8.34 -14.99 -2.06
CA GLU A 48 -7.78 -15.88 -3.10
C GLU A 48 -6.27 -16.11 -2.96
N GLY A 49 -5.57 -15.17 -2.32
CA GLY A 49 -4.15 -15.25 -2.01
C GLY A 49 -3.86 -15.74 -0.58
N ASN A 50 -4.76 -16.45 0.09
CA ASN A 50 -4.55 -17.04 1.41
C ASN A 50 -4.23 -16.04 2.54
N GLY A 51 -4.48 -14.75 2.34
CA GLY A 51 -4.33 -13.69 3.33
C GLY A 51 -5.67 -13.02 3.63
N LEU A 52 -5.67 -11.71 3.88
CA LEU A 52 -6.88 -10.94 4.17
C LEU A 52 -6.88 -9.59 3.46
N ASP A 53 -8.09 -9.14 3.16
CA ASP A 53 -8.36 -7.77 2.72
C ASP A 53 -8.84 -6.96 3.92
N LEU A 54 -8.10 -5.91 4.28
CA LEU A 54 -8.43 -4.96 5.35
C LEU A 54 -8.73 -3.59 4.74
N ASP A 55 -9.36 -2.71 5.51
CA ASP A 55 -9.74 -1.37 5.04
C ASP A 55 -8.55 -0.51 4.59
N LYS A 56 -7.38 -0.72 5.22
CA LYS A 56 -6.17 0.10 4.98
C LYS A 56 -5.19 -0.53 3.99
N TYR A 57 -5.21 -1.84 3.87
CA TYR A 57 -4.26 -2.60 3.07
C TYR A 57 -4.79 -4.03 2.87
N SER A 58 -4.33 -4.71 1.82
CA SER A 58 -4.55 -6.14 1.66
C SER A 58 -3.23 -6.87 1.74
N TRP A 59 -3.28 -8.14 2.11
CA TRP A 59 -2.12 -9.00 2.06
C TRP A 59 -2.52 -10.38 1.59
N VAL A 60 -1.57 -11.02 0.92
CA VAL A 60 -1.65 -12.38 0.40
C VAL A 60 -0.37 -13.09 0.82
N GLN A 61 -0.40 -14.41 0.85
CA GLN A 61 0.74 -15.22 1.22
C GLN A 61 0.82 -16.51 0.42
N SER A 62 2.03 -16.98 0.27
CA SER A 62 2.35 -18.36 -0.07
C SER A 62 3.03 -19.02 1.13
N LEU A 63 3.48 -20.27 0.97
CA LEU A 63 4.34 -20.91 1.97
C LEU A 63 5.69 -20.18 2.14
N GLN A 64 6.17 -19.49 1.10
CA GLN A 64 7.51 -18.93 1.05
C GLN A 64 7.56 -17.44 1.41
N GLU A 65 6.51 -16.69 1.06
CA GLU A 65 6.51 -15.24 1.14
C GLU A 65 5.12 -14.66 1.43
N VAL A 66 5.10 -13.40 1.85
CA VAL A 66 3.90 -12.61 2.10
C VAL A 66 4.00 -11.34 1.27
N THR A 67 2.99 -11.04 0.48
CA THR A 67 2.92 -9.82 -0.33
C THR A 67 1.82 -8.94 0.22
N ILE A 68 2.15 -7.69 0.51
CA ILE A 68 1.27 -6.70 1.12
C ILE A 68 1.06 -5.59 0.11
N ASN A 69 -0.19 -5.26 -0.17
CA ASN A 69 -0.57 -4.20 -1.08
C ASN A 69 -1.29 -3.08 -0.31
N ILE A 70 -0.70 -1.90 -0.33
CA ILE A 70 -1.19 -0.74 0.42
C ILE A 70 -1.58 0.35 -0.58
N PRO A 71 -2.87 0.66 -0.75
CA PRO A 71 -3.28 1.78 -1.59
C PRO A 71 -2.82 3.11 -0.98
N VAL A 72 -2.27 3.98 -1.82
CA VAL A 72 -1.81 5.32 -1.45
C VAL A 72 -2.38 6.37 -2.41
N PRO A 73 -2.45 7.65 -2.01
CA PRO A 73 -2.93 8.70 -2.90
C PRO A 73 -2.15 8.75 -4.22
N ALA A 74 -2.84 8.94 -5.33
CA ALA A 74 -2.22 9.02 -6.65
C ALA A 74 -1.18 10.15 -6.73
N GLY A 75 -0.04 9.88 -7.35
CA GLY A 75 1.09 10.81 -7.42
C GLY A 75 1.99 10.78 -6.18
N THR A 76 1.80 9.80 -5.29
CA THR A 76 2.75 9.52 -4.20
C THR A 76 4.12 9.23 -4.81
N LYS A 77 5.17 9.85 -4.26
CA LYS A 77 6.55 9.60 -4.69
C LYS A 77 7.26 8.74 -3.66
N SER A 78 8.14 7.85 -4.12
CA SER A 78 8.90 6.93 -3.26
C SER A 78 9.66 7.63 -2.14
N ARG A 79 10.14 8.86 -2.37
CA ARG A 79 10.83 9.68 -1.34
C ARG A 79 9.96 10.05 -0.13
N PHE A 80 8.64 9.98 -0.27
CA PHE A 80 7.68 10.22 0.80
C PHE A 80 7.24 8.93 1.48
N ILE A 81 7.69 7.77 1.02
CA ILE A 81 7.35 6.48 1.62
C ILE A 81 8.39 6.16 2.69
N THR A 82 7.92 5.75 3.85
CA THR A 82 8.73 5.18 4.91
C THR A 82 8.37 3.71 5.04
N CYS A 83 9.31 2.84 4.68
CA CYS A 83 9.17 1.40 4.82
C CYS A 83 10.38 0.87 5.61
N ASP A 84 10.16 0.38 6.82
CA ASP A 84 11.16 -0.22 7.69
C ASP A 84 10.75 -1.68 7.95
N ILE A 85 11.53 -2.60 7.38
CA ILE A 85 11.31 -4.04 7.46
C ILE A 85 12.37 -4.60 8.41
N LYS A 86 11.93 -5.21 9.50
CA LYS A 86 12.78 -5.89 10.48
C LYS A 86 12.34 -7.33 10.60
N LYS A 87 13.21 -8.15 11.19
CA LYS A 87 13.01 -9.59 11.36
C LYS A 87 11.63 -9.95 11.91
N ASN A 88 11.13 -9.20 12.89
CA ASN A 88 9.84 -9.44 13.54
C ASN A 88 8.97 -8.18 13.62
N HIS A 89 9.21 -7.17 12.77
CA HIS A 89 8.49 -5.91 12.85
C HIS A 89 8.41 -5.26 11.48
N LEU A 90 7.24 -4.71 11.14
CA LEU A 90 7.01 -4.01 9.89
C LEU A 90 6.42 -2.64 10.18
N LYS A 91 7.00 -1.64 9.53
CA LYS A 91 6.46 -0.28 9.55
C LYS A 91 6.39 0.26 8.13
N VAL A 92 5.19 0.61 7.67
CA VAL A 92 4.95 1.18 6.35
C VAL A 92 4.01 2.37 6.47
N GLY A 93 4.38 3.49 5.84
CA GLY A 93 3.55 4.68 5.82
C GLY A 93 4.12 5.82 5.00
N LEU A 94 3.46 6.96 5.06
CA LEU A 94 3.88 8.18 4.39
C LEU A 94 4.57 9.13 5.38
N LYS A 95 5.65 9.77 4.95
CA LYS A 95 6.42 10.71 5.73
C LYS A 95 5.54 11.91 6.13
N GLY A 96 5.45 12.18 7.42
CA GLY A 96 4.62 13.25 7.97
C GLY A 96 3.15 12.86 8.20
N GLN A 97 2.78 11.60 7.95
CA GLN A 97 1.47 11.04 8.27
C GLN A 97 1.60 9.89 9.28
N PRO A 98 0.51 9.51 9.96
CA PRO A 98 0.49 8.28 10.74
C PRO A 98 0.87 7.07 9.88
N PRO A 99 1.65 6.11 10.40
CA PRO A 99 1.99 4.90 9.67
C PRO A 99 0.72 4.09 9.38
N ILE A 100 0.65 3.50 8.19
CA ILE A 100 -0.47 2.66 7.76
C ILE A 100 -0.40 1.31 8.46
N ILE A 101 0.83 0.76 8.54
CA ILE A 101 1.17 -0.45 9.26
C ILE A 101 2.31 -0.10 10.22
N ASP A 102 2.14 -0.43 11.50
CA ASP A 102 3.20 -0.29 12.51
C ASP A 102 3.00 -1.34 13.59
N GLY A 103 3.71 -2.46 13.49
CA GLY A 103 3.63 -3.48 14.51
C GLY A 103 4.51 -4.69 14.30
N GLY A 104 4.53 -5.55 15.32
CA GLY A 104 5.30 -6.79 15.32
C GLY A 104 4.68 -7.82 14.37
N LEU A 105 5.49 -8.37 13.46
CA LEU A 105 5.07 -9.44 12.56
C LEU A 105 4.69 -10.69 13.35
N CYS A 106 3.76 -11.49 12.82
CA CYS A 106 3.37 -12.75 13.44
C CYS A 106 4.55 -13.74 13.54
N GLN A 107 5.41 -13.76 12.52
CA GLN A 107 6.57 -14.65 12.41
C GLN A 107 7.79 -13.91 11.87
N SER A 108 8.96 -14.57 11.98
CA SER A 108 10.21 -14.02 11.49
C SER A 108 10.32 -14.03 9.96
N VAL A 109 10.91 -12.97 9.42
CA VAL A 109 11.23 -12.81 7.99
C VAL A 109 12.74 -12.71 7.76
N LYS A 110 13.17 -13.09 6.56
CA LYS A 110 14.54 -12.87 6.07
C LYS A 110 14.63 -11.46 5.51
N VAL A 111 15.04 -10.50 6.34
CA VAL A 111 15.07 -9.08 5.96
C VAL A 111 15.90 -8.83 4.70
N ASP A 112 16.99 -9.57 4.51
CA ASP A 112 17.87 -9.45 3.34
C ASP A 112 17.17 -9.81 2.01
N ASP A 113 16.15 -10.67 2.06
CA ASP A 113 15.35 -11.09 0.90
C ASP A 113 14.02 -10.33 0.79
N CYS A 114 13.73 -9.42 1.73
CA CYS A 114 12.52 -8.60 1.70
C CYS A 114 12.76 -7.31 0.91
N TYR A 115 11.76 -6.89 0.14
CA TYR A 115 11.81 -5.63 -0.60
C TYR A 115 10.43 -5.00 -0.73
N TRP A 116 10.40 -3.75 -1.17
CA TRP A 116 9.16 -3.03 -1.47
C TRP A 116 9.30 -2.22 -2.75
N SER A 117 8.19 -2.06 -3.45
CA SER A 117 8.07 -1.23 -4.65
C SER A 117 6.87 -0.29 -4.52
N LEU A 118 6.88 0.76 -5.35
CA LEU A 118 5.75 1.65 -5.53
C LEU A 118 5.22 1.44 -6.96
N GLU A 119 4.03 0.86 -7.06
CA GLU A 119 3.33 0.59 -8.30
C GLU A 119 2.50 1.80 -8.71
N ASP A 120 2.70 2.29 -9.94
CA ASP A 120 1.96 3.38 -10.58
C ASP A 120 1.81 4.68 -9.75
N GLN A 121 2.66 4.89 -8.75
CA GLN A 121 2.52 6.00 -7.78
C GLN A 121 1.16 6.02 -7.05
N LYS A 122 0.51 4.84 -6.94
CA LYS A 122 -0.83 4.68 -6.35
C LYS A 122 -0.93 3.52 -5.36
N SER A 123 0.01 2.57 -5.37
CA SER A 123 0.01 1.44 -4.44
C SER A 123 1.42 1.04 -4.05
N ILE A 124 1.64 0.75 -2.76
CA ILE A 124 2.90 0.21 -2.27
C ILE A 124 2.77 -1.31 -2.20
N SER A 125 3.68 -2.02 -2.85
CA SER A 125 3.80 -3.48 -2.74
C SER A 125 4.98 -3.80 -1.85
N VAL A 126 4.77 -4.57 -0.79
CA VAL A 126 5.83 -5.02 0.12
C VAL A 126 5.88 -6.53 0.09
N LEU A 127 7.04 -7.09 -0.25
CA LEU A 127 7.28 -8.52 -0.26
C LEU A 127 8.17 -8.90 0.93
N LEU A 128 7.65 -9.81 1.75
CA LEU A 128 8.30 -10.35 2.92
C LEU A 128 8.61 -11.83 2.73
N THR A 129 9.88 -12.19 2.69
CA THR A 129 10.30 -13.59 2.62
C THR A 129 10.24 -14.22 4.01
N LYS A 130 9.44 -15.29 4.17
CA LYS A 130 9.31 -15.98 5.44
C LYS A 130 10.62 -16.69 5.79
N GLN A 131 11.02 -16.59 7.05
CA GLN A 131 12.13 -17.39 7.54
C GLN A 131 11.73 -18.87 7.65
N ASN A 132 10.52 -19.15 8.14
CA ASN A 132 9.93 -20.47 8.15
C ASN A 132 9.01 -20.66 6.93
N GLN A 133 9.47 -21.41 5.94
CA GLN A 133 8.75 -21.61 4.67
C GLN A 133 7.79 -22.82 4.68
N MET A 134 7.47 -23.34 5.86
CA MET A 134 6.53 -24.45 6.05
C MET A 134 5.27 -24.02 6.79
N GLU A 135 5.11 -22.73 7.11
CA GLU A 135 4.07 -22.22 7.99
C GLU A 135 3.23 -21.12 7.34
N TRP A 136 1.91 -21.32 7.41
CA TRP A 136 0.93 -20.30 7.04
C TRP A 136 0.77 -19.30 8.17
N TRP A 137 0.84 -18.01 7.83
CA TRP A 137 0.69 -16.95 8.81
C TRP A 137 -0.79 -16.76 9.11
N LYS A 138 -1.13 -16.76 10.40
CA LYS A 138 -2.50 -16.47 10.85
C LYS A 138 -2.81 -14.99 10.83
N CYS A 139 -1.82 -14.12 10.92
CA CYS A 139 -2.02 -12.67 10.76
C CYS A 139 -0.75 -12.06 10.19
N LEU A 140 -0.86 -10.85 9.63
CA LEU A 140 0.31 -10.11 9.20
C LEU A 140 1.06 -9.52 10.40
N VAL A 141 0.32 -8.77 11.22
CA VAL A 141 0.80 -8.08 12.41
C VAL A 141 0.06 -8.61 13.64
N LYS A 142 0.76 -8.73 14.76
CA LYS A 142 0.17 -9.13 16.04
C LYS A 142 -0.86 -8.09 16.48
N GLY A 143 -2.10 -8.53 16.70
CA GLY A 143 -3.23 -7.67 17.07
C GLY A 143 -4.19 -7.39 15.91
N ASP A 144 -3.78 -7.66 14.68
CA ASP A 144 -4.68 -7.60 13.51
C ASP A 144 -5.54 -8.87 13.42
N PRO A 145 -6.64 -8.84 12.64
CA PRO A 145 -7.52 -9.99 12.46
C PRO A 145 -6.76 -11.23 11.97
N GLU A 146 -7.10 -12.38 12.55
CA GLU A 146 -6.52 -13.65 12.13
C GLU A 146 -7.27 -14.24 10.93
N VAL A 147 -6.54 -14.90 10.02
CA VAL A 147 -7.04 -15.68 8.91
C VAL A 147 -7.17 -17.14 9.31
N ASP A 148 -8.22 -17.79 8.82
CA ASP A 148 -8.45 -19.22 8.98
C ASP A 148 -7.51 -20.01 8.05
N THR A 149 -6.32 -20.34 8.57
CA THR A 149 -5.32 -21.10 7.80
C THR A 149 -5.75 -22.52 7.48
N GLN A 150 -6.84 -23.05 8.06
CA GLN A 150 -7.39 -24.35 7.68
C GLN A 150 -8.11 -24.31 6.33
N LYS A 151 -8.54 -23.13 5.88
CA LYS A 151 -9.21 -22.92 4.59
C LYS A 151 -8.27 -22.44 3.49
N VAL A 152 -6.97 -22.42 3.77
CA VAL A 152 -5.97 -22.05 2.77
C VAL A 152 -6.03 -23.04 1.61
N ILE A 153 -6.13 -22.48 0.41
CA ILE A 153 -6.16 -23.25 -0.82
C ILE A 153 -4.73 -23.72 -1.09
N HIS A 154 -4.46 -24.97 -0.76
CA HIS A 154 -3.30 -25.70 -1.24
C HIS A 154 -3.66 -26.04 -2.68
N GLY A 155 -2.99 -25.42 -3.65
CA GLY A 155 -3.22 -25.67 -5.08
C GLY A 155 -3.38 -27.16 -5.32
N SER A 156 -4.63 -27.60 -5.41
CA SER A 156 -4.96 -29.01 -5.44
C SER A 156 -4.73 -29.44 -6.87
N SER A 157 -3.77 -30.34 -6.99
CA SER A 157 -3.44 -31.08 -8.19
C SER A 157 -4.71 -31.54 -8.91
N ASN A 158 -4.76 -31.30 -10.21
CA ASN A 158 -5.55 -32.11 -11.12
C ASN A 158 -4.64 -32.57 -12.25
#